data_AF-A0A945U522-F1
#
_entry.id   AF-A0A945U522-F1
#
_cell.length_a   1.000
_cell.length_b   1.000
_cell.length_c   1.000
_cell.angle_alpha   90.00
_cell.angle_beta   90.00
_cell.angle_gamma   90.00
#
_symmetry.space_group_name_H-M   'P 1'
#
loop_
_entity.id
_entity.type
_entity.pdbx_description
1 polymer ?
#
loop_
_entity_poly.entity_id
_entity_poly.type
_entity_poly.pdbx_seq_one_letter_code
_entity_poly.pdbx_strand_id
1 'polypeptide(L)'
;MTRRLLYISIFVTLPFLVDAQVFSDSILLDEVEIIHKKEVIHSVGSRLDVIELKTINNSISESFSDLLQNNSTIYVKKYGALSTPSFRGTSSSHTLFLWNGIPITSATTSQTDLRLIPT
;
A
#
# COMPACT_ATOMS: atom_id res chain seq x y z
N MET A 1 -2.05 -71.15 25.08
CA MET A 1 -3.06 -70.06 25.10
C MET A 1 -2.42 -68.69 25.33
N THR A 2 -1.47 -68.56 26.26
CA THR A 2 -0.75 -67.33 26.62
C THR A 2 0.00 -66.63 25.47
N ARG A 3 0.69 -67.38 24.59
CA ARG A 3 1.40 -66.79 23.43
C ARG A 3 0.48 -66.11 22.42
N ARG A 4 -0.75 -66.61 22.21
CA ARG A 4 -1.72 -66.00 21.29
C ARG A 4 -2.29 -64.69 21.84
N LEU A 5 -2.48 -64.61 23.15
CA LEU A 5 -2.93 -63.40 23.83
C LEU A 5 -1.87 -62.28 23.75
N LEU A 6 -0.59 -62.63 23.80
CA LEU A 6 0.52 -61.67 23.68
C LEU A 6 0.57 -61.03 22.29
N TYR A 7 0.38 -61.80 21.22
CA TYR A 7 0.32 -61.26 19.85
C TYR A 7 -0.90 -60.37 19.60
N ILE A 8 -2.06 -60.72 20.18
CA ILE A 8 -3.28 -59.89 20.08
C ILE A 8 -3.07 -58.57 20.82
N SER A 9 -2.47 -58.61 22.03
CA SER A 9 -2.14 -57.39 22.78
C SER A 9 -1.22 -56.47 21.99
N ILE A 10 -0.18 -57.01 21.36
CA ILE A 10 0.77 -56.24 20.54
C ILE A 10 0.10 -55.60 19.32
N PHE A 11 -0.80 -56.34 18.66
CA PHE A 11 -1.49 -55.84 17.47
C PHE A 11 -2.47 -54.70 17.80
N VAL A 12 -3.08 -54.74 18.98
CA VAL A 12 -4.03 -53.72 19.45
C VAL A 12 -3.33 -52.44 19.92
N THR A 13 -2.11 -52.53 20.48
CA THR A 13 -1.37 -51.36 20.97
C THR A 13 -0.59 -50.62 19.90
N LEU A 14 -0.27 -51.27 18.78
CA LEU A 14 0.54 -50.69 17.70
C LEU A 14 -0.05 -49.41 17.05
N PRO A 15 -1.36 -49.29 16.77
CA PRO A 15 -1.92 -48.09 16.14
C PRO A 15 -2.01 -46.87 17.07
N PHE A 16 -1.83 -47.03 18.38
CA PHE A 16 -1.82 -45.91 19.35
C PHE A 16 -0.47 -45.18 19.44
N LEU A 17 0.58 -45.72 18.84
CA LEU A 17 1.94 -45.15 18.86
C LEU A 17 2.23 -44.24 17.66
N VAL A 18 1.28 -44.08 16.73
CA VAL A 18 1.49 -43.31 15.50
C VAL A 18 0.53 -42.12 15.48
N ASP A 19 1.08 -40.93 15.73
CA ASP A 19 0.39 -39.67 15.45
C ASP A 19 0.46 -39.38 13.94
N ALA A 20 -0.65 -39.63 13.24
CA ALA A 20 -0.73 -39.51 11.77
C ALA A 20 -1.22 -38.15 11.28
N GLN A 21 -1.67 -37.26 12.17
CA GLN A 21 -2.29 -35.98 11.81
C GLN A 21 -1.43 -34.81 12.28
N VAL A 22 -0.63 -34.25 11.36
CA VAL A 22 -0.04 -32.92 11.53
C VAL A 22 -1.05 -31.91 11.00
N PHE A 23 -1.80 -31.27 11.91
CA PHE A 23 -2.78 -30.23 11.56
C PHE A 23 -2.13 -28.86 11.70
N SER A 24 -1.41 -28.41 10.68
CA SER A 24 -0.92 -27.04 10.59
C SER A 24 -0.98 -26.61 9.13
N ASP A 25 -2.21 -26.39 8.65
CA ASP A 25 -2.55 -26.00 7.28
C ASP A 25 -2.40 -24.47 7.05
N SER A 26 -1.73 -23.76 7.96
CA SER A 26 -1.57 -22.31 7.85
C SER A 26 -0.25 -21.86 8.44
N ILE A 27 0.64 -21.40 7.56
CA ILE A 27 1.87 -20.70 7.93
C ILE A 27 1.53 -19.21 7.97
N LEU A 28 1.72 -18.58 9.13
CA LEU A 28 1.72 -17.12 9.23
C LEU A 28 3.00 -16.61 8.60
N LEU A 29 2.86 -15.90 7.48
CA LEU A 29 3.96 -15.22 6.82
C LEU A 29 4.06 -13.81 7.38
N ASP A 30 5.27 -13.38 7.69
CA ASP A 30 5.53 -11.99 8.05
C ASP A 30 5.29 -11.08 6.84
N GLU A 31 4.78 -9.88 7.09
CA GLU A 31 4.59 -8.87 6.06
C GLU A 31 5.93 -8.49 5.43
N VAL A 32 5.99 -8.52 4.09
CA VAL A 32 7.15 -8.07 3.34
C VAL A 32 6.84 -6.72 2.70
N GLU A 33 7.50 -5.68 3.19
CA GLU A 33 7.41 -4.34 2.59
C GLU A 33 8.22 -4.30 1.28
N ILE A 34 7.52 -4.14 0.15
CA ILE A 34 8.17 -3.97 -1.16
C ILE A 34 8.57 -2.50 -1.32
N ILE A 35 9.80 -2.16 -0.93
CA ILE A 35 10.35 -0.82 -1.13
C ILE A 35 10.87 -0.73 -2.57
N HIS A 36 10.03 -0.31 -3.52
CA HIS A 36 10.50 0.06 -4.85
C HIS A 36 11.09 1.48 -4.81
N LYS A 37 12.41 1.58 -4.69
CA LYS A 37 13.10 2.86 -4.90
C LYS A 37 13.16 3.12 -6.40
N LYS A 38 12.19 3.86 -6.94
CA LYS A 38 12.30 4.40 -8.30
C LYS A 38 13.58 5.21 -8.38
N GLU A 39 14.57 4.73 -9.12
CA GLU A 39 15.81 5.49 -9.31
C GLU A 39 15.48 6.81 -9.99
N VAL A 40 15.87 7.92 -9.36
CA VAL A 40 15.62 9.27 -9.87
C VAL A 40 16.71 9.66 -10.88
N ILE A 41 17.02 8.75 -11.81
CA ILE A 41 18.14 8.85 -12.78
C ILE A 41 17.98 10.07 -13.71
N HIS A 42 16.77 10.59 -13.86
CA HIS A 42 16.43 11.69 -14.77
C HIS A 42 16.00 12.99 -14.06
N SER A 43 16.40 13.22 -12.80
CA SER A 43 16.03 14.44 -12.06
C SER A 43 17.00 15.60 -12.13
N VAL A 44 18.14 15.47 -12.81
CA VAL A 44 19.14 16.55 -12.86
C VAL A 44 18.51 17.82 -13.46
N GLY A 45 18.37 18.86 -12.64
CA GLY A 45 17.71 20.13 -13.00
C GLY A 45 16.20 20.20 -12.73
N SER A 46 15.56 19.12 -12.30
CA SER A 46 14.16 19.11 -11.85
C SER A 46 14.06 19.40 -10.36
N ARG A 47 12.96 20.04 -9.95
CA ARG A 47 12.66 20.28 -8.53
C ARG A 47 11.90 19.08 -7.97
N LEU A 48 12.34 18.58 -6.83
CA LEU A 48 11.72 17.49 -6.09
C LEU A 48 11.41 17.99 -4.67
N ASP A 49 10.12 18.07 -4.35
CA ASP A 49 9.63 18.38 -3.00
C ASP A 49 9.14 17.05 -2.38
N VAL A 50 9.69 16.64 -1.25
CA VAL A 50 9.27 15.45 -0.50
C VAL A 50 8.55 15.90 0.76
N ILE A 51 7.31 15.44 0.94
CA ILE A 51 6.54 15.72 2.16
C ILE A 51 6.75 14.57 3.13
N GLU A 52 7.30 14.89 4.30
CA GLU A 52 7.55 13.91 5.35
C GLU A 52 6.25 13.52 6.07
N LEU A 53 6.20 12.28 6.57
CA LEU A 53 5.06 11.75 7.33
C LEU A 53 4.71 12.61 8.55
N LYS A 54 5.71 13.20 9.21
CA LYS A 54 5.50 14.10 10.35
C LYS A 54 4.66 15.32 9.97
N THR A 55 4.89 15.88 8.79
CA THR A 55 4.11 17.02 8.28
C THR A 55 2.67 16.60 8.03
N ILE A 56 2.46 15.44 7.40
CA ILE A 56 1.12 14.87 7.14
C ILE A 56 0.35 14.66 8.44
N ASN A 57 1.01 14.08 9.45
CA ASN A 57 0.41 13.83 10.78
C ASN A 57 0.08 15.12 11.56
N ASN A 58 0.70 16.25 11.23
CA ASN A 58 0.36 17.54 11.84
C ASN A 58 -0.79 18.25 11.11
N SER A 59 -1.13 17.83 9.89
CA SER A 59 -2.15 18.43 9.03
C SER A 59 -3.47 17.64 9.00
N ILE A 60 -3.80 16.91 10.07
CA ILE A 60 -5.00 16.04 10.17
C ILE A 60 -6.32 16.78 9.89
N SER A 61 -6.38 18.08 10.14
CA SER A 61 -7.56 18.91 9.88
C SER A 61 -7.60 19.55 8.49
N GLU A 62 -6.54 19.43 7.69
CA GLU A 62 -6.43 20.06 6.38
C GLU A 62 -6.90 19.11 5.27
N SER A 63 -7.40 19.67 4.16
CA SER A 63 -7.65 18.85 2.97
C SER A 63 -6.33 18.53 2.28
N PHE A 64 -6.28 17.43 1.51
CA PHE A 64 -5.06 17.05 0.77
C PHE A 64 -4.59 18.17 -0.17
N SER A 65 -5.53 18.94 -0.73
CA SER A 65 -5.22 20.14 -1.52
C SER A 65 -4.53 21.23 -0.73
N ASP A 66 -4.95 21.48 0.52
CA ASP A 66 -4.34 22.52 1.35
C ASP A 66 -2.95 22.08 1.83
N LEU A 67 -2.81 20.81 2.22
CA LEU A 67 -1.54 20.20 2.57
C LEU A 67 -0.51 20.36 1.44
N LEU A 68 -0.89 20.02 0.19
CA LEU A 68 -0.03 20.20 -0.98
C LEU A 68 0.30 21.68 -1.24
N GLN A 69 -0.69 22.57 -1.15
CA GLN A 69 -0.50 24.00 -1.39
C GLN A 69 0.46 24.62 -0.35
N ASN A 70 0.40 24.17 0.90
CA ASN A 70 1.19 24.71 2.01
C ASN A 70 2.62 24.14 2.07
N ASN A 71 2.81 22.88 1.65
CA ASN A 71 4.06 22.15 1.83
C ASN A 71 4.83 21.86 0.54
N SER A 72 4.35 22.35 -0.61
CA SER A 72 5.01 22.14 -1.90
C SER A 72 4.93 23.38 -2.80
N THR A 73 5.66 23.35 -3.91
CA THR A 73 5.59 24.40 -4.95
C THR A 73 4.43 24.22 -5.94
N ILE A 74 3.53 23.27 -5.69
CA ILE A 74 2.39 22.97 -6.57
C ILE A 74 1.27 23.97 -6.30
N TYR A 75 0.73 24.54 -7.37
CA TYR A 75 -0.46 25.38 -7.26
C TYR A 75 -1.71 24.53 -7.37
N VAL A 76 -2.67 24.69 -6.46
CA VAL A 76 -3.95 24.00 -6.52
C VAL A 76 -5.03 24.94 -7.07
N LYS A 77 -5.60 24.59 -8.23
CA LYS A 77 -6.73 25.29 -8.85
C LYS A 77 -8.03 24.80 -8.23
N LYS A 78 -8.73 25.69 -7.54
CA LYS A 78 -10.04 25.45 -6.94
C LYS A 78 -11.15 26.05 -7.82
N TYR A 79 -12.06 25.22 -8.31
CA TYR A 79 -13.24 25.60 -9.07
C TYR A 79 -14.49 25.10 -8.34
N GLY A 80 -15.01 25.91 -7.42
CA GLY A 80 -16.10 25.50 -6.55
C GLY A 80 -15.72 24.26 -5.73
N ALA A 81 -16.42 23.15 -5.99
CA ALA A 81 -16.16 21.87 -5.33
C ALA A 81 -15.06 21.01 -5.99
N LEU A 82 -14.41 21.47 -7.07
CA LEU A 82 -13.32 20.77 -7.75
C LEU A 82 -11.96 21.34 -7.32
N SER A 83 -11.00 20.48 -6.98
CA SER A 83 -9.64 20.88 -6.62
C SER A 83 -8.62 20.12 -7.44
N THR A 84 -7.82 20.80 -8.25
CA THR A 84 -6.90 20.14 -9.20
C THR A 84 -5.47 20.68 -9.10
N PRO A 85 -4.44 19.85 -9.25
CA PRO A 85 -3.05 20.31 -9.23
C PRO A 85 -2.68 21.02 -10.55
N SER A 86 -1.78 21.99 -10.47
CA SER A 86 -1.23 22.71 -11.61
C SER A 86 0.25 22.99 -11.38
N PHE A 87 1.08 22.54 -12.30
CA PHE A 87 2.52 22.80 -12.29
C PHE A 87 2.85 23.96 -13.23
N ARG A 88 3.60 24.96 -12.75
CA ARG A 88 4.14 26.04 -13.59
C ARG A 88 3.10 26.73 -14.50
N GLY A 89 1.85 26.83 -14.04
CA GLY A 89 0.75 27.47 -14.78
C GLY A 89 0.03 26.58 -15.81
N THR A 90 0.43 25.32 -16.02
CA THR A 90 -0.21 24.43 -16.99
C THR A 90 -1.61 23.98 -16.55
N SER A 91 -2.37 23.33 -17.44
CA SER A 91 -3.62 22.67 -17.07
C SER A 91 -3.35 21.45 -16.17
N SER A 92 -4.38 21.02 -15.43
CA SER A 92 -4.34 19.80 -14.62
C SER A 92 -4.10 18.54 -15.48
N SER A 93 -4.54 18.54 -16.74
CA SER A 93 -4.30 17.42 -17.66
C SER A 93 -2.84 17.21 -18.05
N HIS A 94 -1.96 18.20 -17.83
CA HIS A 94 -0.52 18.06 -18.01
C HIS A 94 0.21 17.59 -16.75
N THR A 95 -0.54 17.18 -15.72
CA THR A 95 -0.01 16.71 -14.44
C THR A 95 -0.30 15.22 -14.27
N LEU A 96 0.75 14.41 -14.21
CA LEU A 96 0.62 12.99 -13.89
C LEU A 96 0.56 12.80 -12.38
N PHE A 97 -0.56 12.29 -11.88
CA PHE A 97 -0.71 11.91 -10.47
C PHE A 97 -0.60 10.39 -10.33
N LEU A 98 0.34 9.92 -9.51
CA LEU A 98 0.60 8.51 -9.28
C LEU A 98 0.34 8.13 -7.82
N TRP A 99 -0.42 7.06 -7.60
CA TRP A 99 -0.55 6.39 -6.31
C TRP A 99 0.24 5.09 -6.35
N ASN A 100 1.28 4.95 -5.51
CA ASN A 100 2.17 3.79 -5.53
C ASN A 100 2.72 3.45 -6.94
N GLY A 101 2.98 4.48 -7.76
CA GLY A 101 3.45 4.32 -9.14
C GLY A 101 2.36 4.08 -10.19
N ILE A 102 1.10 3.93 -9.79
CA ILE A 102 -0.04 3.72 -10.69
C ILE A 102 -0.77 5.04 -10.93
N PRO A 103 -1.05 5.43 -12.19
CA PRO A 103 -1.80 6.65 -12.48
C PRO A 103 -3.24 6.55 -11.99
N ILE A 104 -3.67 7.52 -11.18
CA ILE A 104 -5.06 7.64 -10.68
C ILE A 104 -5.80 8.84 -11.28
N THR A 105 -5.32 9.38 -12.39
CA THR A 105 -6.00 10.41 -13.17
C THR A 105 -7.28 9.84 -13.79
N SER A 106 -8.35 10.64 -13.83
CA SER A 106 -9.60 10.23 -14.47
C SER A 106 -9.39 9.88 -15.95
N ALA A 107 -9.94 8.75 -16.41
CA ALA A 107 -9.83 8.32 -17.81
C ALA A 107 -10.55 9.26 -18.79
N THR A 108 -11.59 9.97 -18.34
CA THR A 108 -12.42 10.81 -19.23
C THR A 108 -11.89 12.23 -19.35
N THR A 109 -11.39 12.81 -18.27
CA THR A 109 -10.93 14.21 -18.23
C THR A 109 -9.42 14.34 -18.15
N SER A 110 -8.68 13.25 -17.90
CA SER A 110 -7.24 13.25 -17.61
C SER A 110 -6.86 14.17 -16.45
N GLN A 111 -7.78 14.45 -15.53
CA GLN A 111 -7.55 15.28 -14.35
C GLN A 111 -7.76 14.46 -13.08
N THR A 112 -7.09 14.85 -12.00
CA THR A 112 -7.27 14.27 -10.66
C THR A 112 -7.91 15.30 -9.75
N ASP A 113 -9.04 14.96 -9.13
CA ASP A 113 -9.64 15.76 -8.07
C ASP A 113 -8.98 15.40 -6.73
N LEU A 114 -8.22 16.35 -6.18
CA LEU A 114 -7.46 16.20 -4.94
C LEU A 114 -8.39 16.03 -3.72
N ARG A 115 -9.66 16.44 -3.81
CA ARG A 115 -10.62 16.28 -2.72
C ARG A 115 -11.03 14.83 -2.47
N LEU A 116 -10.84 13.96 -3.47
CA LEU A 116 -11.12 12.54 -3.34
C LEU A 116 -10.00 11.78 -2.62
N ILE A 117 -8.89 12.45 -2.33
CA ILE A 117 -7.74 11.87 -1.64
C ILE A 117 -7.84 12.17 -0.14
N PRO A 118 -7.87 11.14 0.72
CA PRO A 118 -7.87 11.33 2.17
C PRO A 118 -6.49 11.78 2.67
N THR A 119 -6.48 12.57 3.74
CA THR A 119 -5.29 13.01 4.51
C THR A 119 -5.12 12.21 5.77
#